data_AF-A0A944RXJ5-F1
#
_entry.id   AF-A0A944RXJ5-F1
#
_cell.length_a   1.000
_cell.length_b   1.000
_cell.length_c   1.000
_cell.angle_alpha   90.00
_cell.angle_beta   90.00
_cell.angle_gamma   90.00
#
_symmetry.space_group_name_H-M   'P 1'
#
loop_
_entity.id
_entity.type
_entity.pdbx_description
1 polymer ?
#
loop_
_entity_poly.entity_id
_entity_poly.type
_entity_poly.pdbx_seq_one_letter_code
_entity_poly.pdbx_strand_id
1 'polypeptide(L)'
;MSLTIVIGRGHSGTRAISHTLYASGVFMGNTINRSGDKVPPEAMYDACRVFSEHVDWQGGLEWDFAALHDMPIDPAFTRLVDEYLTDVMREKSKRKGWKLPETTLVLPWIVRMFPDAHYIYLVRDPRDSILGGHKTDDLADFGVSYPTTDDLLERRAISWKYQYDLVMATPKPERWMEVRFEDFILHQERELTRLEEFLGFPLGRIIVRPDSVARWQDADVVPDFDFLRPHFVDA
;
A
#
# COMPACT_ATOMS: atom_id res chain seq x y z
N MET A 1 -2.53 7.71 21.99
CA MET A 1 -1.78 8.09 20.78
C MET A 1 -2.36 7.27 19.63
N SER A 2 -2.58 7.86 18.46
CA SER A 2 -3.16 7.15 17.30
C SER A 2 -2.08 6.95 16.25
N LEU A 3 -1.94 5.70 15.77
CA LEU A 3 -1.06 5.31 14.69
C LEU A 3 -1.88 5.13 13.41
N THR A 4 -1.47 5.75 12.31
CA THR A 4 -2.13 5.62 11.00
C THR A 4 -1.14 5.05 9.98
N ILE A 5 -1.53 4.00 9.28
CA ILE A 5 -0.68 3.30 8.31
C ILE A 5 -1.38 3.36 6.96
N VAL A 6 -0.72 3.99 5.99
CA VAL A 6 -1.25 4.09 4.62
C VAL A 6 -0.58 3.01 3.78
N ILE A 7 -1.39 2.11 3.25
CA ILE A 7 -0.99 0.99 2.41
C ILE A 7 -1.71 1.01 1.07
N GLY A 8 -1.27 0.17 0.16
CA GLY A 8 -1.73 0.12 -1.22
C GLY A 8 -0.55 0.09 -2.16
N ARG A 9 -0.76 -0.51 -3.33
CA ARG A 9 0.26 -0.62 -4.37
C ARG A 9 0.71 0.77 -4.82
N GLY A 10 1.95 0.86 -5.31
CA GLY A 10 2.43 2.05 -5.99
C GLY A 10 1.46 2.51 -7.08
N HIS A 11 1.31 3.82 -7.27
CA HIS A 11 0.31 4.44 -8.18
C HIS A 11 -1.17 4.28 -7.81
N SER A 12 -1.53 3.67 -6.69
CA SER A 12 -2.93 3.63 -6.20
C SER A 12 -3.38 4.93 -5.50
N GLY A 13 -2.61 6.01 -5.57
CA GLY A 13 -2.98 7.31 -4.99
C GLY A 13 -2.62 7.50 -3.51
N THR A 14 -1.83 6.60 -2.92
CA THR A 14 -1.37 6.67 -1.52
C THR A 14 -0.65 7.98 -1.14
N ARG A 15 -0.07 8.69 -2.12
CA ARG A 15 0.49 10.05 -1.95
C ARG A 15 -0.57 11.06 -1.48
N ALA A 16 -1.76 11.03 -2.07
CA ALA A 16 -2.82 11.98 -1.77
C ALA A 16 -3.21 11.88 -0.29
N ILE A 17 -3.41 10.66 0.22
CA ILE A 17 -3.70 10.42 1.64
C ILE A 17 -2.54 10.85 2.53
N SER A 18 -1.30 10.51 2.18
CA SER A 18 -0.15 10.95 2.98
C SER A 18 -0.02 12.48 3.07
N HIS A 19 -0.29 13.20 1.97
CA HIS A 19 -0.25 14.67 1.95
C HIS A 19 -1.41 15.26 2.76
N THR A 20 -2.61 14.69 2.67
CA THR A 20 -3.74 15.04 3.53
C THR A 20 -3.39 14.87 5.01
N LEU A 21 -2.84 13.72 5.42
CA LEU A 21 -2.45 13.48 6.82
C LEU A 21 -1.38 14.47 7.30
N TYR A 22 -0.34 14.69 6.50
CA TYR A 22 0.71 15.67 6.81
C TYR A 22 0.15 17.09 6.96
N ALA A 23 -0.70 17.54 6.03
CA ALA A 23 -1.37 18.84 6.11
C ALA A 23 -2.30 18.96 7.33
N SER A 24 -2.73 17.83 7.90
CA SER A 24 -3.57 17.75 9.11
C SER A 24 -2.76 17.67 10.41
N GLY A 25 -1.44 17.81 10.35
CA GLY A 25 -0.55 17.76 11.52
C GLY A 25 -0.30 16.34 12.06
N VAL A 26 -0.45 15.31 11.22
CA VAL A 26 0.00 13.95 11.57
C VAL A 26 1.50 13.85 11.32
N PHE A 27 2.26 13.38 12.32
CA PHE A 27 3.68 13.09 12.14
C PHE A 27 3.85 11.82 11.29
N MET A 28 4.40 11.96 10.09
CA MET A 28 4.53 10.85 9.12
C MET A 28 5.96 10.32 8.98
N GLY A 29 6.86 10.68 9.91
CA GLY A 29 8.29 10.38 9.86
C GLY A 29 9.16 11.65 9.79
N ASN A 30 10.44 11.52 10.16
CA ASN A 30 11.39 12.64 10.15
C ASN A 30 11.75 13.12 8.75
N THR A 31 11.67 12.24 7.75
CA THR A 31 12.01 12.55 6.36
C THR A 31 10.99 11.92 5.44
N ILE A 32 10.39 12.75 4.59
CA ILE A 32 9.32 12.38 3.67
C ILE A 32 9.74 12.83 2.27
N ASN A 33 9.71 11.91 1.31
CA ASN A 33 10.04 12.26 -0.08
C ASN A 33 8.84 12.96 -0.78
N ARG A 34 9.01 13.40 -2.03
CA ARG A 34 7.93 14.05 -2.81
C ARG A 34 6.68 13.15 -2.96
N SER A 35 6.85 11.84 -2.91
CA SER A 35 5.77 10.85 -3.01
C SER A 35 4.98 10.65 -1.72
N GLY A 36 5.35 11.33 -0.63
CA GLY A 36 4.76 11.11 0.69
C GLY A 36 5.31 9.86 1.38
N ASP A 37 6.38 9.26 0.87
CA ASP A 37 6.96 8.07 1.50
C ASP A 37 7.86 8.47 2.65
N LYS A 38 7.74 7.75 3.77
CA LYS A 38 8.75 7.81 4.84
C LYS A 38 10.02 7.13 4.35
N VAL A 39 11.13 7.89 4.40
CA VAL A 39 12.47 7.47 3.97
C VAL A 39 13.49 7.72 5.10
N PRO A 40 14.66 7.07 5.12
CA PRO A 40 15.18 6.03 4.21
C PRO A 40 14.35 4.72 4.24
N PRO A 41 14.04 4.07 3.09
CA PRO A 41 13.16 2.89 3.04
C PRO A 41 13.90 1.54 3.13
N GLU A 42 15.23 1.52 3.14
CA GLU A 42 16.06 0.33 2.94
C GLU A 42 15.73 -0.79 3.93
N ALA A 43 15.60 -0.47 5.23
CA ALA A 43 15.25 -1.46 6.24
C ALA A 43 13.86 -2.09 5.98
N MET A 44 12.89 -1.34 5.47
CA MET A 44 11.60 -1.93 5.08
C MET A 44 11.73 -2.79 3.81
N TYR A 45 12.60 -2.44 2.86
CA TYR A 45 12.86 -3.29 1.70
C TYR A 45 13.52 -4.61 2.09
N ASP A 46 14.47 -4.58 3.01
CA ASP A 46 15.07 -5.78 3.58
C ASP A 46 14.05 -6.60 4.37
N ALA A 47 13.14 -5.95 5.10
CA ALA A 47 12.03 -6.64 5.78
C ALA A 47 11.12 -7.36 4.77
N CYS A 48 10.86 -6.77 3.60
CA CYS A 48 10.12 -7.43 2.52
C CYS A 48 10.83 -8.69 2.01
N ARG A 49 12.17 -8.66 1.91
CA ARG A 49 12.97 -9.84 1.50
C ARG A 49 12.92 -10.95 2.55
N VAL A 50 13.04 -10.60 3.83
CA VAL A 50 12.89 -11.58 4.91
C VAL A 50 11.48 -12.18 4.89
N PHE A 51 10.45 -11.35 4.73
CA PHE A 51 9.06 -11.80 4.70
C PHE A 51 8.79 -12.77 3.53
N SER A 52 9.31 -12.48 2.33
CA SER A 52 9.04 -13.28 1.14
C SER A 52 9.61 -14.69 1.20
N GLU A 53 10.64 -14.94 2.03
CA GLU A 53 11.14 -16.30 2.30
C GLU A 53 10.09 -17.22 2.95
N HIS A 54 9.04 -16.65 3.54
CA HIS A 54 7.95 -17.37 4.20
C HIS A 54 6.67 -17.44 3.35
N VAL A 55 6.68 -16.88 2.14
CA VAL A 55 5.55 -16.94 1.21
C VAL A 55 5.66 -18.20 0.36
N ASP A 56 4.64 -19.06 0.42
CA ASP A 56 4.65 -20.31 -0.33
C ASP A 56 4.07 -20.10 -1.75
N TRP A 57 4.95 -20.12 -2.76
CA TRP A 57 4.55 -19.97 -4.16
C TRP A 57 4.08 -21.32 -4.73
N GLN A 58 2.80 -21.41 -5.08
CA GLN A 58 2.18 -22.64 -5.61
C GLN A 58 2.40 -22.83 -7.11
N GLY A 59 3.13 -21.91 -7.75
CA GLY A 59 3.32 -21.86 -9.20
C GLY A 59 2.28 -20.99 -9.90
N GLY A 60 2.59 -20.55 -11.11
CA GLY A 60 1.73 -19.61 -11.85
C GLY A 60 1.50 -18.33 -11.04
N LEU A 61 0.27 -17.83 -11.00
CA LEU A 61 -0.11 -16.61 -10.28
C LEU A 61 -0.79 -16.93 -8.93
N GLU A 62 -0.38 -18.01 -8.27
CA GLU A 62 -0.98 -18.48 -7.01
C GLU A 62 0.06 -18.53 -5.89
N TRP A 63 -0.28 -17.97 -4.73
CA TRP A 63 0.54 -17.94 -3.52
C TRP A 63 -0.32 -18.31 -2.32
N ASP A 64 0.22 -19.11 -1.40
CA ASP A 64 -0.41 -19.38 -0.11
C ASP A 64 0.16 -18.45 0.96
N PHE A 65 -0.75 -17.72 1.60
CA PHE A 65 -0.45 -16.76 2.66
C PHE A 65 -0.92 -17.22 4.04
N ALA A 66 -1.58 -18.38 4.14
CA ALA A 66 -2.25 -18.81 5.36
C ALA A 66 -1.30 -18.89 6.56
N ALA A 67 -0.11 -19.49 6.37
CA ALA A 67 0.88 -19.64 7.43
C ALA A 67 1.33 -18.29 8.04
N LEU A 68 1.35 -17.22 7.23
CA LEU A 68 1.85 -15.89 7.63
C LEU A 68 1.01 -15.25 8.73
N HIS A 69 -0.25 -15.68 8.90
CA HIS A 69 -1.18 -15.12 9.87
C HIS A 69 -0.92 -15.63 11.30
N ASP A 70 -0.35 -16.82 11.44
CA ASP A 70 -0.29 -17.51 12.74
C ASP A 70 1.15 -17.85 13.14
N MET A 71 2.02 -18.11 12.16
CA MET A 71 3.41 -18.50 12.41
C MET A 71 4.16 -17.45 13.22
N PRO A 72 5.19 -17.82 14.01
CA PRO A 72 6.05 -16.82 14.65
C PRO A 72 6.63 -15.84 13.62
N ILE A 73 6.56 -14.54 13.91
CA ILE A 73 7.19 -13.52 13.06
C ILE A 73 8.71 -13.69 13.16
N ASP A 74 9.39 -13.65 12.01
CA ASP A 74 10.85 -13.76 11.97
C ASP A 74 11.50 -12.62 12.78
N PRO A 75 12.38 -12.91 13.75
CA PRO A 75 13.06 -11.88 14.52
C PRO A 75 13.87 -10.88 13.68
N ALA A 76 14.39 -11.28 12.52
CA ALA A 76 15.07 -10.39 11.58
C ALA A 76 14.10 -9.36 11.00
N PHE A 77 12.89 -9.79 10.63
CA PHE A 77 11.84 -8.89 10.18
C PHE A 77 11.49 -7.86 11.25
N THR A 78 11.26 -8.29 12.49
CA THR A 78 10.92 -7.38 13.59
C THR A 78 12.00 -6.32 13.79
N ARG A 79 13.28 -6.70 13.79
CA ARG A 79 14.39 -5.75 13.93
C ARG A 79 14.43 -4.70 12.81
N LEU A 80 14.21 -5.13 11.57
CA LEU A 80 14.21 -4.25 10.40
C LEU A 80 13.04 -3.26 10.41
N VAL A 81 11.85 -3.73 10.80
CA VAL A 81 10.68 -2.85 10.97
C VAL A 81 10.89 -1.85 12.11
N ASP A 82 11.45 -2.30 13.24
CA ASP A 82 11.79 -1.41 14.37
C ASP A 82 12.83 -0.35 13.99
N GLU A 83 13.85 -0.73 13.22
CA GLU A 83 14.84 0.20 12.67
C GLU A 83 14.17 1.24 11.76
N TYR A 84 13.39 0.78 10.77
CA TYR A 84 12.68 1.66 9.85
C TYR A 84 11.77 2.65 10.58
N LEU A 85 11.03 2.19 11.59
CA LEU A 85 10.02 2.97 12.31
C LEU A 85 10.55 3.67 13.57
N THR A 86 11.86 3.65 13.85
CA THR A 86 12.42 4.17 15.10
C THR A 86 12.00 5.62 15.39
N ASP A 87 11.96 6.50 14.38
CA ASP A 87 11.51 7.88 14.52
C ASP A 87 10.01 8.00 14.84
N VAL A 88 9.16 7.28 14.09
CA VAL A 88 7.71 7.22 14.32
C VAL A 88 7.43 6.66 15.71
N MET A 89 8.08 5.60 16.13
CA MET A 89 7.82 4.99 17.42
C MET A 89 8.27 5.87 18.60
N ARG A 90 9.37 6.62 18.45
CA ARG A 90 9.85 7.57 19.48
C ARG A 90 9.09 8.89 19.54
N GLU A 91 8.37 9.26 18.48
CA GLU A 91 7.58 10.49 18.44
C GLU A 91 6.48 10.51 19.51
N LYS A 92 6.35 11.65 20.21
CA LYS A 92 5.38 11.87 21.31
C LYS A 92 4.07 12.50 20.85
N SER A 93 4.00 12.94 19.60
CA SER A 93 2.82 13.51 18.97
C SER A 93 1.60 12.61 19.14
N LYS A 94 0.44 13.24 19.36
CA LYS A 94 -0.83 12.51 19.57
C LYS A 94 -1.21 11.63 18.38
N ARG A 95 -0.84 12.08 17.17
CA ARG A 95 -1.16 11.47 15.87
C ARG A 95 0.13 11.28 15.10
N LYS A 96 0.40 10.04 14.71
CA LYS A 96 1.60 9.66 13.96
C LYS A 96 1.32 8.51 13.02
N GLY A 97 2.22 8.24 12.10
CA GLY A 97 2.01 7.24 11.08
C GLY A 97 3.19 7.10 10.15
N TRP A 98 3.01 6.26 9.14
CA TRP A 98 3.88 6.24 7.98
C TRP A 98 3.10 5.85 6.75
N LYS A 99 3.74 6.09 5.61
CA LYS A 99 3.32 5.63 4.32
C LYS A 99 4.56 5.13 3.59
N LEU A 100 4.48 3.93 3.04
CA LEU A 100 5.41 3.40 2.06
C LEU A 100 4.68 2.25 1.34
N PRO A 101 4.52 2.28 0.01
CA PRO A 101 3.76 1.26 -0.72
C PRO A 101 4.21 -0.18 -0.43
N GLU A 102 5.52 -0.38 -0.25
CA GLU A 102 6.17 -1.66 0.06
C GLU A 102 5.70 -2.25 1.41
N THR A 103 5.18 -1.43 2.33
CA THR A 103 4.51 -1.93 3.56
C THR A 103 3.40 -2.92 3.22
N THR A 104 2.77 -2.79 2.05
CA THR A 104 1.74 -3.72 1.56
C THR A 104 2.29 -5.13 1.34
N LEU A 105 3.55 -5.27 0.89
CA LEU A 105 4.18 -6.57 0.62
C LEU A 105 4.40 -7.41 1.88
N VAL A 106 4.28 -6.81 3.06
CA VAL A 106 4.52 -7.42 4.37
C VAL A 106 3.33 -7.27 5.30
N LEU A 107 2.15 -6.95 4.74
CA LEU A 107 0.97 -6.58 5.50
C LEU A 107 0.57 -7.61 6.56
N PRO A 108 0.58 -8.94 6.32
CA PRO A 108 0.22 -9.92 7.35
C PRO A 108 0.97 -9.77 8.66
N TRP A 109 2.27 -9.45 8.60
CA TRP A 109 3.07 -9.29 9.82
C TRP A 109 2.95 -7.88 10.40
N ILE A 110 2.76 -6.85 9.56
CA ILE A 110 2.50 -5.48 10.02
C ILE A 110 1.19 -5.39 10.81
N VAL A 111 0.10 -6.05 10.38
CA VAL A 111 -1.17 -6.04 11.14
C VAL A 111 -1.05 -6.74 12.49
N ARG A 112 -0.17 -7.74 12.60
CA ARG A 112 0.11 -8.45 13.86
C ARG A 112 0.98 -7.63 14.80
N MET A 113 1.92 -6.85 14.27
CA MET A 113 2.77 -5.96 15.05
C MET A 113 2.03 -4.70 15.53
N PHE A 114 1.06 -4.20 14.75
CA PHE A 114 0.34 -2.96 15.02
C PHE A 114 -1.19 -3.12 14.95
N PRO A 115 -1.80 -4.04 15.72
CA PRO A 115 -3.21 -4.41 15.57
C PRO A 115 -4.20 -3.25 15.84
N ASP A 116 -3.80 -2.27 16.65
CA ASP A 116 -4.64 -1.13 17.03
C ASP A 116 -4.49 0.08 16.09
N ALA A 117 -3.66 -0.02 15.05
CA ALA A 117 -3.45 1.09 14.11
C ALA A 117 -4.66 1.30 13.18
N HIS A 118 -4.85 2.54 12.71
CA HIS A 118 -5.79 2.84 11.64
C HIS A 118 -5.12 2.53 10.30
N TYR A 119 -5.62 1.52 9.60
CA TYR A 119 -5.17 1.16 8.27
C TYR A 119 -6.03 1.85 7.22
N ILE A 120 -5.38 2.64 6.37
CA ILE A 120 -6.01 3.22 5.18
C ILE A 120 -5.44 2.49 3.96
N TYR A 121 -6.27 1.65 3.35
CA TYR A 121 -5.92 0.87 2.17
C TYR A 121 -6.41 1.57 0.90
N LEU A 122 -5.48 1.93 0.02
CA LEU A 122 -5.81 2.54 -1.26
C LEU A 122 -5.96 1.48 -2.34
N VAL A 123 -7.14 1.47 -2.95
CA VAL A 123 -7.42 0.73 -4.18
C VAL A 123 -7.61 1.70 -5.34
N ARG A 124 -7.24 1.26 -6.53
CA ARG A 124 -7.38 2.00 -7.78
C ARG A 124 -7.58 1.00 -8.89
N ASP A 125 -8.27 1.40 -9.96
CA ASP A 125 -8.37 0.60 -11.17
C ASP A 125 -6.98 0.07 -11.58
N PRO A 126 -6.83 -1.25 -11.73
CA PRO A 126 -5.53 -1.85 -11.98
C PRO A 126 -4.94 -1.40 -13.32
N ARG A 127 -5.77 -1.13 -14.33
CA ARG A 127 -5.32 -0.64 -15.66
C ARG A 127 -4.56 0.66 -15.50
N ASP A 128 -5.10 1.54 -14.66
CA ASP A 128 -4.56 2.85 -14.34
C ASP A 128 -3.35 2.80 -13.42
N SER A 129 -3.35 1.82 -12.52
CA SER A 129 -2.25 1.58 -11.58
C SER A 129 -0.99 1.16 -12.35
N ILE A 130 -1.10 0.22 -13.29
CA ILE A 130 0.07 -0.40 -13.94
C ILE A 130 0.68 0.41 -15.10
N LEU A 131 0.09 1.55 -15.49
CA LEU A 131 0.66 2.41 -16.54
C LEU A 131 2.03 2.99 -16.15
N GLY A 132 2.20 3.32 -14.86
CA GLY A 132 3.39 4.00 -14.34
C GLY A 132 4.40 3.05 -13.71
N GLY A 133 5.68 3.40 -13.83
CA GLY A 133 6.77 2.65 -13.20
C GLY A 133 6.84 2.85 -11.69
N HIS A 134 7.01 1.77 -10.93
CA HIS A 134 7.13 1.78 -9.47
C HIS A 134 8.21 0.82 -8.99
N LYS A 135 8.69 1.01 -7.76
CA LYS A 135 9.75 0.16 -7.20
C LYS A 135 9.32 -1.30 -7.02
N THR A 136 8.03 -1.53 -6.80
CA THR A 136 7.42 -2.88 -6.71
C THR A 136 7.06 -3.50 -8.06
N ASP A 137 7.42 -2.90 -9.20
CA ASP A 137 7.10 -3.48 -10.52
C ASP A 137 7.71 -4.87 -10.69
N ASP A 138 8.95 -5.06 -10.24
CA ASP A 138 9.62 -6.36 -10.21
C ASP A 138 9.59 -6.91 -8.78
N LEU A 139 8.82 -7.98 -8.59
CA LEU A 139 8.66 -8.62 -7.29
C LEU A 139 9.94 -9.37 -6.84
N ALA A 140 10.82 -9.73 -7.79
CA ALA A 140 12.07 -10.41 -7.47
C ALA A 140 13.05 -9.50 -6.73
N ASP A 141 12.96 -8.17 -6.90
CA ASP A 141 13.71 -7.18 -6.10
C ASP A 141 13.46 -7.33 -4.57
N PHE A 142 12.33 -7.96 -4.22
CA PHE A 142 11.87 -8.21 -2.86
C PHE A 142 11.84 -9.71 -2.51
N GLY A 143 12.44 -10.57 -3.33
CA GLY A 143 12.54 -12.02 -3.07
C GLY A 143 11.25 -12.82 -3.34
N VAL A 144 10.19 -12.18 -3.85
CA VAL A 144 8.94 -12.89 -4.14
C VAL A 144 9.07 -13.64 -5.47
N SER A 145 8.77 -14.94 -5.44
CA SER A 145 8.78 -15.78 -6.64
C SER A 145 7.49 -15.61 -7.45
N TYR A 146 7.63 -15.53 -8.79
CA TYR A 146 6.52 -15.40 -9.72
C TYR A 146 6.95 -15.80 -11.15
N PRO A 147 6.03 -16.02 -12.10
CA PRO A 147 6.36 -16.30 -13.49
C PRO A 147 7.09 -15.12 -14.13
N THR A 148 8.33 -15.32 -14.55
CA THR A 148 9.12 -14.25 -15.21
C THR A 148 8.52 -13.90 -16.56
N THR A 149 8.46 -12.61 -16.88
CA THR A 149 8.01 -12.10 -18.17
C THR A 149 8.86 -10.90 -18.60
N ASP A 150 9.11 -10.80 -19.90
CA ASP A 150 9.76 -9.65 -20.54
C ASP A 150 8.76 -8.51 -20.84
N ASP A 151 7.46 -8.78 -20.77
CA ASP A 151 6.42 -7.76 -20.90
C ASP A 151 6.31 -6.93 -19.61
N LEU A 152 6.59 -5.63 -19.73
CA LEU A 152 6.58 -4.70 -18.62
C LEU A 152 5.20 -4.50 -18.00
N LEU A 153 4.14 -4.43 -18.82
CA LEU A 153 2.77 -4.28 -18.32
C LEU A 153 2.30 -5.57 -17.65
N GLU A 154 2.65 -6.73 -18.21
CA GLU A 154 2.36 -8.02 -17.60
C GLU A 154 3.06 -8.15 -16.24
N ARG A 155 4.35 -7.79 -16.16
CA ARG A 155 5.10 -7.80 -14.89
C ARG A 155 4.42 -6.95 -13.82
N ARG A 156 3.99 -5.74 -14.19
CA ARG A 156 3.26 -4.85 -13.28
C ARG A 156 1.87 -5.37 -12.92
N ALA A 157 1.18 -6.04 -13.84
CA ALA A 157 -0.10 -6.70 -13.57
C ALA A 157 0.06 -7.84 -12.57
N ILE A 158 1.11 -8.66 -12.71
CA ILE A 158 1.46 -9.72 -11.75
C ILE A 158 1.78 -9.13 -10.39
N SER A 159 2.60 -8.06 -10.34
CA SER A 159 2.89 -7.32 -9.11
C SER A 159 1.64 -6.77 -8.42
N TRP A 160 0.69 -6.23 -9.20
CA TRP A 160 -0.59 -5.78 -8.68
C TRP A 160 -1.38 -6.95 -8.09
N LYS A 161 -1.49 -8.07 -8.81
CA LYS A 161 -2.24 -9.26 -8.37
C LYS A 161 -1.68 -9.82 -7.06
N TYR A 162 -0.37 -10.02 -6.98
CA TYR A 162 0.28 -10.47 -5.75
C TYR A 162 -0.07 -9.60 -4.54
N GLN A 163 0.05 -8.27 -4.68
CA GLN A 163 -0.26 -7.33 -3.61
C GLN A 163 -1.75 -7.35 -3.25
N TYR A 164 -2.63 -7.41 -4.24
CA TYR A 164 -4.06 -7.48 -4.01
C TYR A 164 -4.46 -8.77 -3.27
N ASP A 165 -3.98 -9.92 -3.74
CA ASP A 165 -4.25 -11.24 -3.14
C ASP A 165 -3.72 -11.31 -1.71
N LEU A 166 -2.50 -10.82 -1.46
CA LEU A 166 -1.92 -10.74 -0.12
C LEU A 166 -2.78 -9.89 0.81
N VAL A 167 -3.27 -8.74 0.33
CA VAL A 167 -4.19 -7.91 1.11
C VAL A 167 -5.47 -8.69 1.36
N MET A 168 -6.10 -9.30 0.35
CA MET A 168 -7.36 -10.03 0.51
C MET A 168 -7.25 -11.22 1.47
N ALA A 169 -6.13 -11.94 1.45
CA ALA A 169 -5.86 -13.03 2.38
C ALA A 169 -5.64 -12.55 3.82
N THR A 170 -5.08 -11.34 4.00
CA THR A 170 -4.78 -10.80 5.34
C THR A 170 -6.06 -10.47 6.14
N PRO A 171 -6.24 -11.05 7.35
CA PRO A 171 -7.33 -10.67 8.25
C PRO A 171 -7.32 -9.16 8.56
N LYS A 172 -8.47 -8.51 8.39
CA LYS A 172 -8.58 -7.07 8.59
C LYS A 172 -8.59 -6.73 10.08
N PRO A 173 -7.69 -5.85 10.57
CA PRO A 173 -7.79 -5.33 11.93
C PRO A 173 -9.07 -4.49 12.09
N GLU A 174 -9.47 -4.24 13.33
CA GLU A 174 -10.72 -3.52 13.65
C GLU A 174 -10.80 -2.15 12.96
N ARG A 175 -9.67 -1.44 12.90
CA ARG A 175 -9.57 -0.10 12.31
C ARG A 175 -9.04 -0.18 10.89
N TRP A 176 -9.89 -0.68 9.99
CA TRP A 176 -9.59 -0.79 8.57
C TRP A 176 -10.54 0.05 7.73
N MET A 177 -9.99 0.89 6.86
CA MET A 177 -10.76 1.66 5.88
C MET A 177 -10.15 1.50 4.49
N GLU A 178 -10.97 1.03 3.55
CA GLU A 178 -10.63 1.09 2.13
C GLU A 178 -11.05 2.44 1.54
N VAL A 179 -10.15 3.03 0.77
CA VAL A 179 -10.38 4.26 0.01
C VAL A 179 -10.10 3.97 -1.45
N ARG A 180 -11.13 4.10 -2.28
CA ARG A 180 -11.00 4.01 -3.73
C ARG A 180 -10.48 5.34 -4.27
N PHE A 181 -9.41 5.27 -5.05
CA PHE A 181 -8.75 6.46 -5.61
C PHE A 181 -9.71 7.31 -6.44
N GLU A 182 -10.50 6.67 -7.30
CA GLU A 182 -11.46 7.33 -8.17
C GLU A 182 -12.50 8.13 -7.35
N ASP A 183 -13.02 7.54 -6.27
CA ASP A 183 -13.93 8.23 -5.35
C ASP A 183 -13.25 9.41 -4.64
N PHE A 184 -12.01 9.23 -4.19
CA PHE A 184 -11.27 10.30 -3.51
C PHE A 184 -11.03 11.49 -4.43
N ILE A 185 -10.80 11.25 -5.72
CA ILE A 185 -10.59 12.31 -6.72
C ILE A 185 -11.92 12.95 -7.14
N LEU A 186 -12.96 12.16 -7.43
CA LEU A 186 -14.23 12.65 -8.00
C LEU A 186 -15.22 13.15 -6.94
N HIS A 187 -15.11 12.65 -5.71
CA HIS A 187 -16.03 12.93 -4.61
C HIS A 187 -15.26 13.27 -3.32
N GLN A 188 -14.22 14.09 -3.44
CA GLN A 188 -13.24 14.33 -2.38
C GLN A 188 -13.84 14.70 -1.01
N GLU A 189 -14.80 15.62 -0.93
CA GLU A 189 -15.37 16.00 0.37
C GLU A 189 -16.13 14.85 1.04
N ARG A 190 -16.83 14.00 0.26
CA ARG A 190 -17.49 12.79 0.78
C ARG A 190 -16.46 11.84 1.40
N GLU A 191 -15.37 11.59 0.69
CA GLU A 191 -14.31 10.69 1.16
C GLU A 191 -13.53 11.27 2.34
N LEU A 192 -13.30 12.60 2.36
CA LEU A 192 -12.68 13.28 3.49
C LEU A 192 -13.56 13.20 4.74
N THR A 193 -14.88 13.40 4.64
CA THR A 193 -15.78 13.24 5.79
C THR A 193 -15.73 11.82 6.36
N ARG A 194 -15.75 10.80 5.51
CA ARG A 194 -15.60 9.40 5.96
C ARG A 194 -14.26 9.15 6.65
N LEU A 195 -13.17 9.70 6.11
CA LEU A 195 -11.84 9.60 6.72
C LEU A 195 -11.76 10.36 8.05
N GLU A 196 -12.40 11.52 8.18
CA GLU A 196 -12.47 12.30 9.42
C GLU A 196 -13.22 11.55 10.51
N GLU A 197 -14.36 10.92 10.17
CA GLU A 197 -15.12 10.05 11.07
C GLU A 197 -14.29 8.84 11.51
N PHE A 198 -13.62 8.19 10.56
CA PHE A 198 -12.78 7.02 10.82
C PHE A 198 -11.58 7.35 11.72
N LEU A 199 -10.91 8.48 11.47
CA LEU A 199 -9.71 8.89 12.20
C LEU A 199 -10.01 9.67 13.49
N GLY A 200 -11.22 10.22 13.62
CA GLY A 200 -11.67 11.01 14.75
C GLY A 200 -11.12 12.44 14.79
N PHE A 201 -10.77 13.02 13.65
CA PHE A 201 -10.33 14.42 13.58
C PHE A 201 -10.46 15.07 12.19
N PRO A 202 -10.54 16.41 12.12
CA PRO A 202 -10.62 17.13 10.84
C PRO A 202 -9.36 17.00 9.99
N LEU A 203 -9.52 16.83 8.68
CA LEU A 203 -8.44 16.68 7.73
C LEU A 203 -8.20 17.93 6.88
N GLY A 204 -6.93 18.20 6.56
CA GLY A 204 -6.55 19.20 5.58
C GLY A 204 -6.99 18.80 4.18
N ARG A 205 -7.56 19.75 3.43
CA ARG A 205 -7.90 19.56 2.02
C ARG A 205 -6.64 19.75 1.17
N ILE A 206 -6.48 18.90 0.16
CA ILE A 206 -5.43 19.03 -0.85
C ILE A 206 -6.05 19.18 -2.23
N ILE A 207 -5.32 19.80 -3.16
CA ILE A 207 -5.76 19.87 -4.55
C ILE A 207 -5.59 18.48 -5.19
N VAL A 208 -6.69 17.94 -5.70
CA VAL A 208 -6.72 16.72 -6.51
C VAL A 208 -6.84 17.07 -7.99
N ARG A 209 -6.48 16.13 -8.88
CA ARG A 209 -6.55 16.35 -10.32
C ARG A 209 -7.49 15.31 -10.97
N PRO A 210 -8.68 15.73 -11.46
CA PRO A 210 -9.63 14.80 -12.08
C PRO A 210 -9.07 14.05 -13.30
N ASP A 211 -8.16 14.66 -14.05
CA ASP A 211 -7.43 14.05 -15.19
C ASP A 211 -6.51 12.88 -14.79
N SER A 212 -6.38 12.60 -13.49
CA SER A 212 -5.63 11.46 -13.00
C SER A 212 -6.47 10.18 -12.89
N VAL A 213 -7.79 10.24 -13.14
CA VAL A 213 -8.71 9.09 -13.18
C VAL A 213 -8.90 8.62 -14.62
N ALA A 214 -9.01 7.31 -14.82
CA ALA A 214 -9.27 6.68 -16.12
C ALA A 214 -8.22 7.02 -17.22
N ARG A 215 -6.97 7.26 -16.82
CA ARG A 215 -5.85 7.53 -17.75
C ARG A 215 -5.61 6.39 -18.74
N TRP A 216 -6.01 5.17 -18.39
CA TRP A 216 -5.93 4.01 -19.27
C TRP A 216 -6.73 4.19 -20.57
N GLN A 217 -7.73 5.09 -20.62
CA GLN A 217 -8.49 5.39 -21.84
C GLN A 217 -7.63 6.09 -22.91
N ASP A 218 -6.65 6.86 -22.47
CA ASP A 218 -5.74 7.62 -23.33
C ASP A 218 -4.39 6.90 -23.53
N ALA A 219 -4.24 5.68 -23.03
CA ALA A 219 -3.00 4.91 -23.15
C ALA A 219 -2.86 4.32 -24.56
N ASP A 220 -1.62 4.28 -25.08
CA ASP A 220 -1.32 3.66 -26.39
C ASP A 220 -1.74 2.18 -26.43
N VAL A 221 -1.64 1.50 -25.29
CA VAL A 221 -2.08 0.12 -25.09
C VAL A 221 -2.92 0.08 -23.82
N VAL A 222 -4.19 -0.29 -23.96
CA VAL A 222 -5.08 -0.52 -22.83
C VAL A 222 -4.70 -1.85 -22.17
N PRO A 223 -4.28 -1.87 -20.90
CA PRO A 223 -3.98 -3.12 -20.23
C PRO A 223 -5.26 -3.94 -20.05
N ASP A 224 -5.26 -5.17 -20.56
CA ASP A 224 -6.41 -6.07 -20.48
C ASP A 224 -5.96 -7.51 -20.18
N PHE A 225 -5.57 -7.74 -18.93
CA PHE A 225 -5.22 -9.06 -18.42
C PHE A 225 -6.44 -9.70 -17.78
N ASP A 226 -6.75 -10.96 -18.14
CA ASP A 226 -7.97 -11.65 -17.69
C ASP A 226 -8.15 -11.62 -16.16
N PHE A 227 -7.06 -11.79 -15.40
CA PHE A 227 -7.09 -11.77 -13.94
C PHE A 227 -7.28 -10.38 -13.31
N LEU A 228 -7.21 -9.30 -14.10
CA LEU A 228 -7.49 -7.94 -13.62
C LEU A 228 -8.93 -7.50 -13.90
N ARG A 229 -9.62 -8.11 -14.88
CA ARG A 229 -10.96 -7.71 -15.31
C ARG A 229 -11.99 -7.61 -14.18
N PRO A 230 -12.03 -8.53 -13.18
CA PRO A 230 -12.97 -8.41 -12.05
C PRO A 230 -12.77 -7.15 -11.19
N HIS A 231 -11.63 -6.47 -11.35
CA HIS A 231 -11.23 -5.29 -10.58
C HIS A 231 -11.25 -4.01 -11.41
N PHE A 232 -11.70 -4.07 -12.66
CA PHE A 232 -11.90 -2.88 -13.48
C PHE A 232 -13.01 -2.02 -12.88
N VAL A 233 -12.78 -0.72 -12.88
CA VAL A 233 -13.76 0.27 -12.45
C VAL A 233 -14.42 0.81 -13.71
N ASP A 234 -15.75 0.74 -13.77
CA ASP A 234 -16.50 1.41 -14.82
C ASP A 234 -16.25 2.93 -14.72
N ALA A 235 -15.95 3.54 -15.85
CA ALA A 235 -15.73 4.98 -15.96
C ALA A 235 -17.04 5.77 -15.94
#